data_AF-A0A523W613-F1
#
_entry.id   AF-A0A523W613-F1
#
_cell.length_a   1.000
_cell.length_b   1.000
_cell.length_c   1.000
_cell.angle_alpha   90.00
_cell.angle_beta   90.00
_cell.angle_gamma   90.00
#
_symmetry.space_group_name_H-M   'P 1'
#
loop_
_entity.id
_entity.type
_entity.pdbx_description
1 polymer ?
#
loop_
_entity_poly.entity_id
_entity_poly.type
_entity_poly.pdbx_seq_one_letter_code
_entity_poly.pdbx_strand_id
1 'polypeptide(L)'
;MSLEKLVSKYIGSTEHALESMEIMEDSINIDKKNIEEIVKYVKAYCGDAKYYRDKKKFEISLTSIAYCEGLLDALKLLGAVKFEWLVKRERRR
;
A
#
# COMPACT_ATOMS: atom_id res chain seq x y z
N MET A 1 5.41 23.26 6.36
CA MET A 1 6.19 22.24 7.10
C MET A 1 7.20 21.63 6.13
N SER A 2 8.45 21.37 6.54
CA SER A 2 9.44 20.73 5.63
C SER A 2 9.11 19.24 5.40
N LEU A 3 9.63 18.65 4.33
CA LEU A 3 9.47 17.22 4.04
C LEU A 3 10.02 16.35 5.17
N GLU A 4 11.18 16.72 5.73
CA GLU A 4 11.77 16.08 6.90
C GLU A 4 10.80 16.06 8.09
N LYS A 5 10.18 17.20 8.42
CA LYS A 5 9.18 17.27 9.51
C LYS A 5 7.95 16.41 9.22
N LEU A 6 7.53 16.28 7.96
CA LEU A 6 6.43 15.39 7.57
C LEU A 6 6.82 13.92 7.77
N VAL A 7 8.01 13.53 7.31
CA VAL A 7 8.54 12.17 7.46
C VAL A 7 8.63 11.81 8.94
N SER A 8 9.27 12.63 9.77
CA SER A 8 9.36 12.39 11.22
C SER A 8 7.97 12.29 11.88
N LYS A 9 7.02 13.13 11.47
CA LYS A 9 5.64 13.07 11.98
C LYS A 9 4.96 11.75 11.63
N TYR A 10 5.05 11.30 10.37
CA TYR A 10 4.41 10.07 9.94
C TYR A 10 5.08 8.82 10.51
N ILE A 11 6.41 8.83 10.66
CA ILE A 11 7.15 7.78 11.38
C ILE A 11 6.66 7.70 12.82
N GLY A 12 6.71 8.81 13.59
CA GLY A 12 6.27 8.80 14.98
C GLY A 12 4.81 8.40 15.16
N SER A 13 3.93 8.82 14.23
CA SER A 13 2.53 8.36 14.23
C SER A 13 2.39 6.85 13.99
N THR A 14 3.25 6.29 13.14
CA THR A 14 3.24 4.85 12.84
C THR A 14 3.84 4.05 13.99
N GLU A 15 4.94 4.52 14.59
CA GLU A 15 5.53 3.94 15.80
C GLU A 15 4.50 3.87 16.94
N HIS A 16 3.77 4.96 17.18
CA HIS A 16 2.71 4.98 18.18
C HIS A 16 1.58 3.98 17.88
N ALA A 17 1.19 3.83 16.61
CA ALA A 17 0.20 2.83 16.22
C ALA A 17 0.72 1.40 16.43
N LEU A 18 2.01 1.15 16.17
CA LEU A 18 2.66 -0.14 16.40
C LEU A 18 2.81 -0.47 17.89
N GLU A 19 2.98 0.53 18.75
CA GLU A 19 3.03 0.36 20.20
C GLU A 19 1.66 0.07 20.83
N SER A 20 0.59 0.66 20.25
CA SER A 20 -0.77 0.58 20.78
C SER A 20 -1.65 -0.48 20.11
N MET A 21 -1.18 -1.10 19.03
CA MET A 21 -1.95 -2.14 18.34
C MET A 21 -2.01 -3.43 19.16
N GLU A 22 -3.14 -4.11 19.06
CA GLU A 22 -3.35 -5.45 19.61
C GLU A 22 -3.61 -6.42 18.45
N ILE A 23 -2.98 -7.59 18.49
CA ILE A 23 -3.29 -8.68 17.55
C ILE A 23 -4.55 -9.38 18.06
N MET A 24 -5.64 -9.29 17.30
CA MET A 24 -6.88 -9.96 17.64
C MET A 24 -6.79 -11.45 17.29
N GLU A 25 -6.95 -12.33 18.28
CA GLU A 25 -6.86 -13.81 18.11
C GLU A 25 -8.10 -14.42 17.44
N ASP A 26 -9.26 -13.76 17.53
CA ASP A 26 -10.49 -14.23 16.91
C ASP A 26 -10.35 -14.21 15.38
N SER A 27 -10.77 -15.31 14.73
CA SER A 27 -10.67 -15.49 13.28
C SER A 27 -11.13 -14.23 12.55
N ILE A 28 -10.19 -13.53 11.90
CA ILE A 28 -10.47 -12.32 11.13
C ILE A 28 -11.47 -12.70 10.03
N ASN A 29 -12.76 -12.47 10.26
CA ASN A 29 -13.77 -12.65 9.25
C ASN A 29 -13.78 -11.38 8.40
N ILE A 30 -12.90 -11.35 7.40
CA ILE A 30 -12.82 -10.22 6.48
C ILE A 30 -14.04 -10.28 5.56
N ASP A 31 -15.00 -9.40 5.79
CA ASP A 31 -16.14 -9.25 4.91
C ASP A 31 -15.68 -8.91 3.48
N LYS A 32 -16.31 -9.56 2.50
CA LYS A 32 -16.10 -9.30 1.07
C LYS A 32 -16.24 -7.82 0.74
N LYS A 33 -17.17 -7.11 1.38
CA LYS A 33 -17.35 -5.66 1.19
C LYS A 33 -16.09 -4.87 1.57
N ASN A 34 -15.41 -5.25 2.66
CA ASN A 34 -14.16 -4.60 3.06
C ASN A 34 -13.03 -4.89 2.07
N ILE A 35 -12.96 -6.13 1.55
CA ILE A 35 -12.01 -6.49 0.49
C ILE A 35 -12.27 -5.65 -0.76
N GLU A 36 -13.53 -5.51 -1.19
CA GLU A 36 -13.92 -4.72 -2.35
C GLU A 36 -13.58 -3.24 -2.19
N GLU A 37 -13.77 -2.66 -0.99
CA GLU A 37 -13.40 -1.28 -0.71
C GLU A 37 -11.88 -1.09 -0.73
N ILE A 38 -11.10 -2.02 -0.17
CA ILE A 38 -9.63 -1.97 -0.27
C ILE A 38 -9.19 -2.06 -1.73
N VAL A 39 -9.78 -2.96 -2.52
CA VAL A 39 -9.49 -3.08 -3.96
C VAL A 39 -9.85 -1.80 -4.73
N LYS A 40 -10.90 -1.09 -4.32
CA LYS A 40 -11.25 0.22 -4.88
C LYS A 40 -10.18 1.26 -4.56
N TYR A 41 -9.63 1.29 -3.34
CA TYR A 41 -8.47 2.14 -3.02
C TYR A 41 -7.25 1.80 -3.88
N VAL A 42 -6.92 0.51 -4.00
CA VAL A 42 -5.82 0.05 -4.86
C VAL A 42 -5.99 0.56 -6.30
N LYS A 43 -7.20 0.45 -6.87
CA LYS A 43 -7.49 0.95 -8.23
C LYS A 43 -7.34 2.46 -8.33
N ALA A 44 -7.82 3.21 -7.34
CA ALA A 44 -7.73 4.67 -7.32
C ALA A 44 -6.26 5.12 -7.27
N TYR A 45 -5.47 4.62 -6.31
CA TYR A 45 -4.05 4.96 -6.16
C TYR A 45 -3.18 4.47 -7.34
N CYS A 46 -3.57 3.37 -8.00
CA CYS A 46 -2.93 2.94 -9.24
C CYS A 46 -3.21 3.94 -10.39
N GLY A 47 -4.43 4.50 -10.43
CA GLY A 47 -4.78 5.61 -11.31
C GLY A 47 -3.94 6.85 -11.02
N ASP A 48 -3.80 7.23 -9.75
CA ASP A 48 -2.98 8.36 -9.32
C ASP A 48 -1.51 8.17 -9.72
N ALA A 49 -0.96 6.97 -9.50
CA ALA A 49 0.41 6.65 -9.91
C ALA A 49 0.62 6.88 -11.41
N LYS A 50 -0.29 6.40 -12.26
CA LYS A 50 -0.22 6.62 -13.72
C LYS A 50 -0.32 8.11 -14.05
N TYR A 51 -1.27 8.82 -13.46
CA TYR A 51 -1.47 10.25 -13.67
C TYR A 51 -0.23 11.07 -13.28
N TYR A 52 0.36 10.82 -12.11
CA TYR A 52 1.54 11.55 -11.65
C TYR A 52 2.80 11.19 -12.43
N ARG A 53 2.95 9.93 -12.86
CA ARG A 53 4.01 9.51 -13.78
C ARG A 53 3.95 10.27 -15.10
N ASP A 54 2.77 10.36 -15.70
CA ASP A 54 2.58 11.04 -16.99
C ASP A 54 2.87 12.56 -16.88
N LYS A 55 2.74 13.12 -15.68
CA LYS A 55 3.14 14.49 -15.32
C LYS A 55 4.59 14.64 -14.87
N LYS A 56 5.41 13.58 -14.96
CA LYS A 56 6.81 13.53 -14.48
C LYS A 56 6.99 13.86 -12.99
N LYS A 57 5.95 13.65 -12.18
CA LYS A 57 6.00 13.77 -10.71
C LYS A 57 6.27 12.40 -10.10
N PHE A 58 7.51 11.93 -10.26
CA PHE A 58 7.87 10.53 -10.00
C PHE A 58 7.82 10.16 -8.52
N GLU A 59 8.13 11.08 -7.62
CA GLU A 59 8.09 10.85 -6.17
C GLU A 59 6.67 10.51 -5.72
N ILE A 60 5.70 11.32 -6.16
CA ILE A 60 4.27 11.11 -5.85
C ILE A 60 3.77 9.82 -6.51
N SER A 61 4.18 9.58 -7.76
CA SER A 61 3.84 8.35 -8.47
C SER A 61 4.36 7.11 -7.74
N LEU A 62 5.60 7.15 -7.23
CA LEU A 62 6.22 6.03 -6.52
C LEU A 62 5.56 5.80 -5.18
N THR A 63 5.29 6.85 -4.40
CA THR A 63 4.55 6.70 -3.14
C THR A 63 3.15 6.13 -3.37
N SER A 64 2.46 6.55 -4.43
CA SER A 64 1.11 6.05 -4.75
C SER A 64 1.12 4.57 -5.10
N ILE A 65 2.07 4.12 -5.93
CA ILE A 65 2.13 2.69 -6.33
C ILE A 65 2.64 1.79 -5.20
N ALA A 66 3.59 2.25 -4.38
CA ALA A 66 4.06 1.50 -3.22
C ALA A 66 2.94 1.24 -2.20
N TYR A 67 2.03 2.21 -2.02
CA TYR A 67 0.83 2.02 -1.20
C TYR A 67 -0.11 0.94 -1.77
N CYS A 68 -0.32 0.92 -3.10
CA CYS A 68 -1.09 -0.14 -3.76
C CYS A 68 -0.48 -1.53 -3.54
N GLU A 69 0.84 -1.65 -3.71
CA GLU A 69 1.57 -2.91 -3.54
C GLU A 69 1.44 -3.43 -2.12
N GLY A 70 1.65 -2.58 -1.10
CA GLY A 70 1.49 -2.95 0.31
C GLY A 70 0.07 -3.42 0.66
N LEU A 71 -0.97 -2.75 0.15
CA LEU A 71 -2.36 -3.18 0.35
C LEU A 71 -2.65 -4.55 -0.29
N LEU A 72 -2.16 -4.77 -1.51
CA LEU A 72 -2.35 -6.03 -2.23
C LEU A 72 -1.59 -7.19 -1.57
N ASP A 73 -0.37 -6.95 -1.12
CA ASP A 73 0.42 -7.94 -0.40
C ASP A 73 -0.24 -8.32 0.93
N ALA A 74 -0.77 -7.35 1.67
CA ALA A 74 -1.53 -7.61 2.90
C ALA A 74 -2.79 -8.47 2.64
N LEU A 75 -3.59 -8.13 1.63
CA LEU A 75 -4.76 -8.94 1.25
C LEU A 75 -4.37 -10.36 0.82
N LYS A 76 -3.23 -10.51 0.12
CA LYS A 76 -2.71 -11.82 -0.29
C LYS A 76 -2.24 -12.65 0.91
N LEU A 77 -1.55 -12.04 1.88
CA LEU A 77 -1.12 -12.68 3.12
C LEU A 77 -2.32 -13.18 3.94
N LEU A 78 -3.42 -12.43 3.94
CA LEU A 78 -4.67 -12.81 4.59
C LEU A 78 -5.49 -13.85 3.80
N GLY A 79 -5.02 -14.30 2.63
CA GLY A 79 -5.73 -15.25 1.77
C GLY A 79 -6.97 -14.68 1.08
N ALA A 80 -7.19 -13.37 1.16
CA ALA A 80 -8.37 -12.69 0.64
C ALA A 80 -8.37 -12.55 -0.90
N VAL A 81 -7.18 -12.53 -1.51
CA VAL A 81 -7.00 -12.40 -2.97
C VAL A 81 -5.86 -13.29 -3.47
N LYS A 82 -5.90 -13.64 -4.76
CA LYS A 82 -4.85 -14.42 -5.44
C LYS A 82 -4.39 -13.70 -6.70
N PHE A 83 -3.10 -13.41 -6.79
CA PHE A 83 -2.45 -12.83 -7.96
C PHE A 83 -0.93 -13.09 -7.94
N GLU A 84 -0.24 -12.81 -9.04
CA GLU A 84 1.21 -12.91 -9.17
C GLU A 84 1.82 -11.58 -9.59
N TRP A 85 2.95 -11.21 -9.00
CA TRP A 85 3.75 -10.08 -9.46
C TRP A 85 4.56 -10.51 -10.68
N LEU A 86 4.64 -9.63 -11.69
CA LEU A 86 5.54 -9.84 -12.81
C LEU A 86 6.98 -9.67 -12.32
N VAL A 87 7.64 -10.77 -11.95
CA VAL A 87 9.07 -10.74 -11.67
C VAL A 87 9.78 -10.41 -12.99
N LYS A 88 10.26 -9.17 -13.12
CA LYS A 88 11.19 -8.85 -14.20
C LYS A 88 12.43 -9.71 -13.96
N ARG A 89 12.66 -10.69 -14.83
CA ARG A 89 14.02 -11.19 -15.06
C ARG A 89 14.82 -9.98 -15.50
N GLU A 90 15.61 -9.40 -14.61
CA GLU A 90 16.65 -8.47 -15.02
C GLU A 90 17.53 -9.23 -16.01
N ARG A 91 17.39 -8.91 -17.31
CA ARG A 91 18.45 -9.21 -18.26
C ARG A 91 19.63 -8.37 -17.80
N ARG A 92 20.52 -8.97 -17.00
CA ARG A 92 21.90 -8.50 -16.84
C ARG A 92 22.41 -8.19 -18.25
N ARG A 93 22.55 -6.90 -18.56
CA ARG A 93 23.24 -6.39 -19.74
C ARG A 93 24.37 -5.54 -19.22
#